data_AF-A0A177GAW0-F1
#
_entry.id   AF-A0A177GAW0-F1
#
_cell.length_a   1.000
_cell.length_b   1.000
_cell.length_c   1.000
_cell.angle_alpha   90.00
_cell.angle_beta   90.00
_cell.angle_gamma   90.00
#
_symmetry.space_group_name_H-M   'P 1'
#
loop_
_entity.id
_entity.type
_entity.pdbx_description
1 polymer ?
#
loop_
_entity_poly.entity_id
_entity_poly.type
_entity_poly.pdbx_seq_one_letter_code
_entity_poly.pdbx_strand_id
1 'polypeptide(L)'
;MPESLNVSIYEDIEKLGLKAPDIAVPHTPSYGQCAEDIIVCASLRALAFKEQLDLSKEFYLEIGANHPIATSATWLLHKSLGMHGVLVEANPHLLDDLEACKAA
;
A
#
# COMPACT_ATOMS: atom_id res chain seq x y z
N MET A 1 0.03 3.51 15.20
CA MET A 1 0.07 2.21 15.89
C MET A 1 1.53 1.80 16.01
N PRO A 2 1.97 1.15 17.11
CA PRO A 2 3.34 0.62 17.15
C PRO A 2 3.56 -0.32 15.97
N GLU A 3 4.67 -0.15 15.25
CA GLU A 3 4.98 -0.97 14.08
C GLU A 3 5.26 -2.41 14.52
N SER A 4 4.48 -3.36 14.00
CA SER A 4 4.73 -4.79 14.23
C SER A 4 5.98 -5.22 13.46
N LEU A 5 6.76 -6.16 14.00
CA LEU A 5 7.91 -6.74 13.28
C LEU A 5 7.45 -7.53 12.04
N ASN A 6 8.31 -7.61 11.02
CA ASN A 6 8.06 -8.46 9.85
C ASN A 6 8.20 -9.94 10.21
N VAL A 7 7.09 -10.57 10.60
CA VAL A 7 7.05 -11.96 11.09
C VAL A 7 7.80 -12.94 10.16
N SER A 8 7.61 -12.83 8.84
CA SER A 8 8.27 -13.73 7.88
C SER A 8 9.80 -13.68 7.98
N ILE A 9 10.38 -12.49 8.14
CA ILE A 9 11.84 -12.33 8.25
C ILE A 9 12.34 -12.94 9.56
N TYR A 10 11.66 -12.66 10.67
CA TYR A 10 12.10 -13.13 11.98
C TYR A 10 11.91 -14.64 12.17
N GLU A 11 10.88 -15.23 11.57
CA GLU A 11 10.73 -16.69 11.49
C GLU A 11 11.89 -17.34 10.73
N ASP A 12 12.32 -16.76 9.60
CA ASP A 12 13.42 -17.32 8.82
C ASP A 12 14.77 -17.18 9.54
N ILE A 13 14.98 -16.08 10.26
CA ILE A 13 16.15 -15.91 11.15
C ILE A 13 16.17 -17.01 12.21
N GLU A 14 15.04 -17.30 12.85
CA GLU A 14 14.91 -18.35 13.84
C GLU A 14 15.16 -19.74 13.23
N LYS A 15 14.50 -20.07 12.11
CA LYS A 15 14.66 -21.35 11.38
C LYS A 15 16.11 -21.62 10.99
N LEU A 16 16.86 -20.57 10.65
CA LEU A 16 18.27 -20.65 10.26
C LEU A 16 19.25 -20.56 11.44
N GLY A 17 18.76 -20.38 12.68
CA GLY A 17 19.60 -20.24 13.87
C GLY A 17 20.48 -18.98 13.87
N LEU A 18 20.06 -17.94 13.15
CA LEU A 18 20.79 -16.69 13.04
C LEU A 18 20.46 -15.77 14.23
N LYS A 19 21.36 -14.84 14.54
CA LYS A 19 21.08 -13.80 15.53
C LYS A 19 20.08 -12.80 14.97
N ALA A 20 19.27 -12.22 15.86
CA ALA A 20 18.41 -11.08 15.52
C ALA A 20 19.25 -9.92 14.97
N PRO A 21 18.71 -9.12 14.03
CA PRO A 21 19.42 -7.99 13.45
C PRO A 21 19.54 -6.85 14.46
N ASP A 22 20.61 -6.07 14.36
CA ASP A 22 20.82 -4.88 15.20
C ASP A 22 19.84 -3.74 14.89
N ILE A 23 19.23 -3.78 13.70
CA ILE A 23 18.20 -2.84 13.24
C ILE A 23 16.91 -3.64 13.05
N ALA A 24 15.84 -3.23 13.75
CA ALA A 24 14.55 -3.88 13.61
C ALA A 24 14.02 -3.73 12.18
N VAL A 25 13.45 -4.81 11.64
CA VAL A 25 12.79 -4.78 10.33
C VAL A 25 11.27 -4.72 10.55
N PRO A 26 10.67 -3.52 10.48
CA PRO A 26 9.24 -3.38 10.67
C PRO A 26 8.47 -4.02 9.52
N HIS A 27 7.27 -4.50 9.83
CA HIS A 27 6.30 -4.89 8.83
C HIS A 27 5.80 -3.64 8.12
N THR A 28 5.99 -3.59 6.80
CA THR A 28 5.38 -2.57 5.95
C THR A 28 4.08 -3.13 5.39
N PRO A 29 2.93 -2.50 5.67
CA PRO A 29 1.67 -2.94 5.09
C PRO A 29 1.73 -2.90 3.56
N SER A 30 1.30 -3.98 2.92
CA SER A 30 1.01 -4.04 1.49
C SER A 30 -0.40 -4.56 1.28
N TYR A 31 -1.07 -3.95 0.32
CA TYR A 31 -2.41 -4.27 -0.11
C TYR A 31 -2.43 -4.73 -1.57
N GLY A 32 -1.38 -4.41 -2.34
CA GLY A 32 -1.15 -4.95 -3.69
C GLY A 32 -0.91 -6.48 -3.68
N GLN A 33 -1.08 -7.11 -4.83
CA GLN A 33 -0.98 -8.58 -4.95
C GLN A 33 0.45 -9.08 -4.71
N CYS A 34 1.44 -8.29 -5.09
CA CYS A 34 2.87 -8.60 -5.02
C CYS A 34 3.66 -7.49 -4.31
N ALA A 35 3.00 -6.70 -3.46
CA ALA A 35 3.55 -5.55 -2.76
C ALA A 35 4.10 -4.42 -3.67
N GLU A 36 3.63 -4.35 -4.92
CA GLU A 36 3.94 -3.30 -5.88
C GLU A 36 3.55 -1.90 -5.38
N ASP A 37 2.51 -1.83 -4.55
CA ASP A 37 2.03 -0.62 -3.91
C ASP A 37 3.07 0.03 -2.98
N ILE A 38 3.90 -0.77 -2.30
CA ILE A 38 5.03 -0.27 -1.52
C ILE A 38 6.02 0.49 -2.42
N ILE A 39 6.35 -0.09 -3.59
CA ILE A 39 7.31 0.49 -4.53
C ILE A 39 6.76 1.80 -5.09
N VAL A 40 5.48 1.83 -5.48
CA VAL A 40 4.80 3.02 -5.97
C VAL A 40 4.76 4.11 -4.89
N CYS A 41 4.39 3.76 -3.66
CA CYS A 41 4.34 4.69 -2.53
C CYS A 41 5.72 5.31 -2.24
N ALA A 42 6.78 4.49 -2.22
CA ALA A 42 8.14 4.97 -2.05
C ALA A 42 8.58 5.91 -3.18
N SER A 43 8.25 5.57 -4.43
CA SER A 43 8.56 6.37 -5.61
C SER A 43 7.85 7.73 -5.58
N LEU A 44 6.57 7.74 -5.22
CA LEU A 44 5.78 8.98 -5.09
C LEU A 44 6.30 9.87 -3.98
N ARG A 45 6.67 9.31 -2.81
CA ARG A 45 7.29 10.08 -1.72
C ARG A 45 8.61 10.70 -2.15
N ALA A 46 9.46 9.94 -2.84
CA ALA A 46 10.74 10.46 -3.35
C ALA A 46 10.52 11.60 -4.35
N LEU A 47 9.55 11.44 -5.26
CA LEU A 47 9.17 12.49 -6.21
C LEU A 47 8.62 13.72 -5.50
N ALA A 48 7.70 13.55 -4.56
CA ALA A 48 7.11 14.64 -3.79
C ALA A 48 8.15 15.41 -2.98
N PHE A 49 9.12 14.72 -2.38
CA PHE A 49 10.24 15.35 -1.70
C PHE A 49 11.10 16.17 -2.67
N LYS A 50 11.45 15.60 -3.83
CA LYS A 50 12.29 16.25 -4.85
C LYS A 50 11.62 17.49 -5.45
N GLU A 51 10.34 17.40 -5.76
CA GLU A 51 9.58 18.41 -6.49
C GLU A 51 8.74 19.30 -5.54
N GLN A 52 8.83 19.08 -4.23
CA GLN A 52 8.02 19.74 -3.19
C GLN A 52 6.50 19.66 -3.44
N LEU A 53 6.03 18.48 -3.84
CA LEU A 53 4.60 18.23 -4.08
C LEU A 53 3.88 17.86 -2.79
N ASP A 54 2.64 18.33 -2.66
CA ASP A 54 1.69 17.85 -1.67
C ASP A 54 0.83 16.77 -2.33
N LEU A 55 1.21 15.50 -2.12
CA LEU A 55 0.52 14.35 -2.74
C LEU A 55 -0.96 14.29 -2.39
N SER A 56 -1.40 14.84 -1.25
CA SER A 56 -2.84 14.84 -0.90
C SER A 56 -3.70 15.68 -1.84
N LYS A 57 -3.08 16.56 -2.63
CA LYS A 57 -3.74 17.36 -3.67
C LYS A 57 -3.64 16.74 -5.06
N GLU A 58 -2.82 15.71 -5.21
CA GLU A 58 -2.62 15.01 -6.48
C GLU A 58 -3.69 13.94 -6.68
N PHE A 59 -3.96 13.61 -7.95
CA PHE A 59 -5.02 12.69 -8.33
C PHE A 59 -4.49 11.53 -9.16
N TYR A 60 -5.02 10.32 -8.95
CA TYR A 60 -4.59 9.13 -9.69
C TYR A 60 -5.76 8.43 -10.41
N LEU A 61 -5.39 7.54 -11.33
CA LEU A 61 -6.29 6.61 -12.00
C LEU A 61 -5.74 5.19 -11.80
N GLU A 62 -6.51 4.32 -11.15
CA GLU A 62 -6.17 2.90 -11.01
C GLU A 62 -6.99 2.08 -12.00
N ILE A 63 -6.30 1.36 -12.89
CA ILE A 63 -6.91 0.49 -13.89
C ILE A 63 -6.76 -0.95 -13.41
N GLY A 64 -7.88 -1.66 -13.32
CA GLY A 64 -7.94 -3.00 -12.71
C GLY A 64 -7.96 -2.92 -11.19
N ALA A 65 -8.81 -2.04 -10.63
CA ALA A 65 -8.89 -1.78 -9.20
C ALA A 65 -9.27 -3.02 -8.36
N ASN A 66 -9.93 -4.01 -8.97
CA ASN A 66 -10.37 -5.24 -8.33
C ASN A 66 -11.12 -4.97 -7.01
N HIS A 67 -10.70 -5.59 -5.90
CA HIS A 67 -11.32 -5.38 -4.59
C HIS A 67 -10.82 -4.06 -3.96
N PRO A 68 -11.67 -3.26 -3.28
CA PRO A 68 -11.31 -1.92 -2.78
C PRO A 68 -10.24 -1.84 -1.67
N ILE A 69 -9.71 -2.98 -1.22
CA ILE A 69 -8.79 -3.07 -0.06
C ILE A 69 -7.75 -4.15 -0.32
N ALA A 70 -8.18 -5.40 -0.52
CA ALA A 70 -7.28 -6.46 -0.95
C ALA A 70 -6.91 -6.27 -2.41
N THR A 71 -5.68 -6.57 -2.80
CA THR A 71 -5.15 -6.34 -4.15
C THR A 71 -5.32 -4.90 -4.65
N SER A 72 -5.30 -3.92 -3.73
CA SER A 72 -5.57 -2.51 -4.04
C SER A 72 -4.34 -1.65 -3.75
N ALA A 73 -3.73 -1.09 -4.79
CA ALA A 73 -2.69 -0.09 -4.59
C ALA A 73 -3.29 1.21 -4.04
N THR A 74 -4.51 1.56 -4.49
CA THR A 74 -5.28 2.71 -3.99
C THR A 74 -5.35 2.75 -2.46
N TRP A 75 -5.65 1.62 -1.82
CA TRP A 75 -5.90 1.65 -0.38
C TRP A 75 -4.66 2.11 0.41
N LEU A 76 -3.47 1.67 0.00
CA LEU A 76 -2.22 2.15 0.58
C LEU A 76 -2.00 3.64 0.30
N LEU A 77 -2.22 4.10 -0.94
CA LEU A 77 -2.02 5.49 -1.33
C LEU A 77 -2.96 6.43 -0.57
N HIS A 78 -4.24 6.08 -0.44
CA HIS A 78 -5.21 6.85 0.32
C HIS A 78 -4.81 6.93 1.81
N LYS A 79 -4.55 5.79 2.46
CA LYS A 79 -4.22 5.76 3.89
C LYS A 79 -2.86 6.38 4.23
N SER A 80 -1.88 6.25 3.34
CA SER A 80 -0.49 6.60 3.65
C SER A 80 -0.04 7.94 3.09
N LEU A 81 -0.71 8.45 2.06
CA LEU A 81 -0.35 9.67 1.34
C LEU A 81 -1.52 10.67 1.24
N GLY A 82 -2.75 10.28 1.62
CA GLY A 82 -3.94 11.14 1.50
C GLY A 82 -4.36 11.41 0.06
N MET A 83 -3.93 10.59 -0.89
CA MET A 83 -4.26 10.74 -2.31
C MET A 83 -5.69 10.31 -2.60
N HIS A 84 -6.32 10.94 -3.59
CA HIS A 84 -7.63 10.57 -4.12
C HIS A 84 -7.54 10.21 -5.60
N GLY A 85 -8.48 9.41 -6.10
CA GLY A 85 -8.41 8.95 -7.48
C GLY A 85 -9.70 8.35 -8.01
N VAL A 86 -9.62 7.87 -9.24
CA VAL A 86 -10.68 7.11 -9.90
C VAL A 86 -10.25 5.64 -10.01
N LEU A 87 -11.17 4.76 -9.64
CA LEU A 87 -11.05 3.31 -9.80
C LEU A 87 -11.75 2.88 -11.08
N VAL A 88 -11.05 2.10 -11.91
CA VAL A 88 -11.61 1.49 -13.11
C VAL A 88 -11.56 -0.03 -12.95
N GLU A 89 -12.74 -0.65 -12.92
CA GLU A 89 -12.91 -2.10 -12.80
C GLU A 89 -13.98 -2.57 -13.80
N ALA A 90 -13.70 -3.67 -14.49
CA ALA A 90 -14.58 -4.21 -15.52
C ALA A 90 -15.54 -5.27 -14.97
N ASN A 91 -15.21 -5.91 -13.85
CA ASN A 91 -16.04 -6.92 -13.22
C ASN A 91 -17.24 -6.27 -12.49
N PRO A 92 -18.48 -6.42 -13.00
CA PRO A 92 -19.64 -5.76 -12.43
C PRO A 92 -20.00 -6.28 -11.03
N HIS A 93 -19.54 -7.47 -10.64
CA HIS A 93 -19.81 -8.04 -9.32
C HIS A 93 -19.08 -7.30 -8.19
N LEU A 94 -18.11 -6.45 -8.51
CA LEU A 94 -17.35 -5.67 -7.51
C LEU A 94 -17.92 -4.27 -7.32
N LEU A 95 -18.96 -3.88 -8.08
CA LEU A 95 -19.49 -2.51 -8.05
C LEU A 95 -20.00 -2.11 -6.67
N ASP A 96 -20.77 -2.97 -5.99
CA ASP A 96 -21.34 -2.64 -4.69
C ASP A 96 -20.24 -2.39 -3.62
N ASP A 97 -19.19 -3.23 -3.62
CA ASP A 97 -18.05 -3.08 -2.72
C ASP A 97 -17.24 -1.81 -3.03
N LEU A 98 -17.02 -1.51 -4.31
CA LEU A 98 -16.30 -0.31 -4.76
C LEU A 98 -17.10 0.97 -4.44
N GLU A 99 -18.43 0.96 -4.63
CA GLU A 99 -19.30 2.09 -4.29
C GLU A 99 -19.33 2.36 -2.79
N ALA A 100 -19.36 1.31 -1.96
CA ALA A 100 -19.33 1.44 -0.49
C ALA A 100 -18.07 2.18 0.01
N CYS A 101 -16.97 2.13 -0.75
CA CYS A 101 -15.70 2.79 -0.41
C CYS A 101 -15.54 4.21 -0.98
N LYS A 102 -16.48 4.72 -1.80
CA LYS A 102 -16.37 6.08 -2.37
C LYS A 102 -16.50 7.22 -1.35
N ALA A 103 -17.07 6.96 -0.17
CA ALA A 103 -17.37 7.96 0.85
C ALA A 103 -16.43 7.94 2.07
N ALA A 104 -15.39 7.09 2.04
CA ALA A 104 -14.51 6.79 3.18
C ALA A 104 -13.13 7.45 3.08
#